data_AF-A0A7J6HTH9-F1
#
_entry.id   AF-A0A7J6HTH9-F1
#
_cell.length_a   1.000
_cell.length_b   1.000
_cell.length_c   1.000
_cell.angle_alpha   90.00
_cell.angle_beta   90.00
_cell.angle_gamma   90.00
#
_symmetry.space_group_name_H-M   'P 1'
#
loop_
_entity.id
_entity.type
_entity.pdbx_description
1 polymer ?
#
loop_
_entity_poly.entity_id
_entity_poly.type
_entity_poly.pdbx_seq_one_letter_code
_entity_poly.pdbx_strand_id
1 'polypeptide(L)'
;MDPCFKDSCYPNEFMRYIQIALLCVQEDANLRPSMSSVVLTLKSEAPTLSQPERPAFISTRRTSRQDIIAMNSFSVNAGMTVSDLLPR
;
A
#
# COMPACT_ATOMS: atom_id res chain seq x y z
N MET A 1 2.45 -5.90 15.92
CA MET A 1 1.01 -5.74 16.25
C MET A 1 0.94 -4.78 17.41
N ASP A 2 0.11 -3.75 17.31
CA ASP A 2 -0.14 -2.87 18.45
C ASP A 2 -0.65 -3.73 19.62
N PRO A 3 -0.06 -3.60 20.83
CA PRO A 3 -0.47 -4.34 22.03
C PRO A 3 -1.97 -4.28 22.32
N CYS A 4 -2.66 -3.23 21.87
CA CYS A 4 -4.10 -3.04 22.06
C CYS A 4 -4.95 -4.11 21.34
N PHE A 5 -4.41 -4.80 20.34
CA PHE A 5 -5.12 -5.85 19.59
C PHE A 5 -4.98 -7.25 20.20
N LYS A 6 -4.30 -7.43 21.35
CA LYS A 6 -4.01 -8.77 21.88
C LYS A 6 -5.24 -9.60 22.23
N ASP A 7 -6.32 -8.94 22.69
CA ASP A 7 -7.49 -9.64 23.23
C ASP A 7 -8.73 -9.57 22.32
N SER A 8 -8.68 -8.74 21.27
CA SER A 8 -9.83 -8.46 20.38
C SER A 8 -9.62 -8.90 18.94
N CYS A 9 -8.49 -9.53 18.62
CA CYS A 9 -8.05 -9.73 17.24
C CYS A 9 -7.92 -11.21 16.93
N TYR A 10 -8.97 -11.79 16.34
CA TYR A 10 -8.89 -13.13 15.78
C TYR A 10 -7.98 -13.08 14.53
N PRO A 11 -6.97 -13.96 14.41
CA PRO A 11 -6.01 -13.91 13.29
C PRO A 11 -6.67 -13.92 11.92
N ASN A 12 -7.76 -14.67 11.77
CA ASN A 12 -8.53 -14.75 10.52
C ASN A 12 -9.22 -13.43 10.18
N GLU A 13 -9.79 -12.76 11.19
CA GLU A 13 -10.44 -11.46 11.03
C GLU A 13 -9.41 -10.37 10.68
N PHE A 14 -8.26 -10.42 11.33
CA PHE A 14 -7.14 -9.52 11.02
C PHE A 14 -6.63 -9.66 9.59
N MET A 15 -6.36 -10.89 9.17
CA MET A 15 -5.91 -11.16 7.80
C MET A 15 -6.93 -10.70 6.77
N ARG A 16 -8.21 -10.83 7.10
CA ARG A 16 -9.31 -10.35 6.28
C ARG A 16 -9.36 -8.83 6.19
N TYR A 17 -9.17 -8.10 7.29
CA TYR A 17 -9.05 -6.65 7.26
C TYR A 17 -7.88 -6.18 6.38
N ILE A 18 -6.73 -6.87 6.46
CA ILE A 18 -5.59 -6.60 5.57
C ILE A 18 -5.99 -6.80 4.11
N GLN A 19 -6.62 -7.93 3.77
CA GLN A 19 -7.03 -8.21 2.39
C GLN A 19 -7.99 -7.15 1.85
N ILE A 20 -8.99 -6.74 2.64
CA ILE A 20 -9.91 -5.66 2.26
C ILE A 20 -9.16 -4.35 2.06
N ALA A 21 -8.29 -3.97 3.00
CA ALA A 21 -7.51 -2.73 2.91
C ALA A 21 -6.64 -2.71 1.65
N LEU A 22 -5.98 -3.84 1.34
CA LEU A 22 -5.17 -3.98 0.14
C LEU A 22 -6.00 -3.88 -1.14
N LEU A 23 -7.18 -4.52 -1.20
CA LEU A 23 -8.09 -4.42 -2.34
C LEU A 23 -8.62 -3.00 -2.56
N CYS A 24 -8.89 -2.25 -1.49
CA CYS A 24 -9.36 -0.86 -1.57
C CYS A 24 -8.32 0.11 -2.17
N VAL A 25 -7.03 -0.21 -2.05
CA VAL A 25 -5.93 0.64 -2.51
C VAL A 25 -5.26 0.10 -3.77
N GLN A 26 -5.91 -0.83 -4.47
CA GLN A 26 -5.44 -1.35 -5.75
C GLN A 26 -5.24 -0.22 -6.76
N GLU A 27 -4.19 -0.36 -7.57
CA GLU A 27 -3.86 0.59 -8.63
C GLU A 27 -5.00 0.66 -9.65
N ASP A 28 -5.43 -0.50 -10.17
CA ASP A 28 -6.62 -0.59 -11.01
C ASP A 28 -7.89 -0.35 -10.18
N ALA A 29 -8.62 0.71 -10.55
CA ALA A 29 -9.88 1.08 -9.92
C ALA A 29 -10.96 0.00 -10.08
N ASN A 30 -10.90 -0.82 -11.14
CA ASN A 30 -11.87 -1.90 -11.38
C ASN A 30 -11.71 -3.06 -10.40
N LEU A 31 -10.53 -3.21 -9.79
CA LEU A 31 -10.25 -4.22 -8.77
C LEU A 31 -10.66 -3.77 -7.37
N ARG A 32 -11.03 -2.50 -7.18
CA ARG A 32 -11.46 -1.97 -5.88
C ARG A 32 -12.89 -2.44 -5.58
N PRO A 33 -13.14 -3.01 -4.39
CA PRO A 33 -14.47 -3.47 -4.03
C PRO A 33 -15.41 -2.27 -3.82
N SER A 34 -16.68 -2.45 -4.17
CA SER A 34 -17.70 -1.46 -3.82
C SER A 34 -17.91 -1.40 -2.30
N MET A 35 -18.31 -0.24 -1.77
CA MET A 35 -18.60 -0.09 -0.35
C MET A 35 -19.68 -1.06 0.16
N SER A 36 -20.66 -1.42 -0.68
CA SER A 36 -21.66 -2.44 -0.34
C SER A 36 -21.02 -3.82 -0.19
N SER A 37 -20.09 -4.20 -1.07
CA SER A 37 -19.32 -5.44 -0.96
C SER A 37 -18.44 -5.47 0.29
N VAL A 38 -17.82 -4.34 0.64
CA VAL A 38 -17.01 -4.20 1.87
C VAL A 38 -17.90 -4.39 3.10
N VAL A 39 -19.04 -3.71 3.19
CA VAL A 39 -19.95 -3.86 4.35
C VAL A 39 -20.52 -5.27 4.43
N LEU A 40 -20.87 -5.88 3.29
CA LEU A 40 -21.39 -7.25 3.23
C LEU A 40 -20.35 -8.26 3.73
N THR A 41 -19.11 -8.14 3.25
CA THR A 41 -18.03 -8.97 3.76
C THR A 41 -17.86 -8.68 5.24
N LEU A 42 -17.70 -7.44 5.71
CA LEU A 42 -17.53 -7.13 7.15
C LEU A 42 -18.62 -7.74 8.04
N LYS A 43 -19.87 -7.78 7.56
CA LYS A 43 -21.02 -8.34 8.30
C LYS A 43 -21.17 -9.86 8.23
N SER A 44 -20.58 -10.51 7.23
CA SER A 44 -20.74 -11.96 7.05
C SER A 44 -19.37 -12.66 7.11
N GLU A 45 -19.30 -13.83 7.71
CA GLU A 45 -18.12 -14.72 7.56
C GLU A 45 -18.07 -15.33 6.13
N ALA A 46 -18.23 -14.51 5.10
CA ALA A 46 -18.44 -14.95 3.71
C ALA A 46 -17.23 -14.66 2.80
N PRO A 47 -17.32 -15.18 1.56
CA PRO A 47 -16.39 -16.14 0.99
C PRO A 47 -15.03 -15.52 0.65
N THR A 48 -14.04 -16.39 0.49
CA THR A 48 -12.68 -16.13 -0.02
C THR A 48 -12.57 -14.81 -0.80
N LEU A 49 -11.98 -13.80 -0.15
CA LEU A 49 -11.60 -12.56 -0.81
C LEU A 49 -10.62 -12.88 -1.93
N SER A 50 -10.80 -12.24 -3.09
CA SER A 50 -9.80 -12.28 -4.16
C SER A 50 -8.47 -11.80 -3.62
N GLN A 51 -7.39 -12.48 -3.99
CA GLN A 51 -6.05 -12.11 -3.53
C GLN A 51 -5.69 -10.73 -4.11
N PRO A 52 -5.29 -9.75 -3.27
CA PRO A 52 -4.84 -8.46 -3.78
C PRO A 52 -3.57 -8.62 -4.62
N GLU A 53 -3.44 -7.78 -5.63
CA GLU A 53 -2.23 -7.73 -6.45
C GLU A 53 -1.06 -7.13 -5.67
N ARG A 54 0.16 -7.39 -6.12
CA ARG A 54 1.33 -6.77 -5.49
C ARG A 54 1.32 -5.26 -5.79
N PRO A 55 1.56 -4.40 -4.78
CA PRO A 55 1.68 -2.97 -5.02
C PRO A 55 2.78 -2.66 -6.03
N ALA A 56 2.50 -1.78 -6.99
CA ALA A 56 3.43 -1.38 -8.05
C ALA A 56 4.79 -0.89 -7.53
N PHE A 57 4.80 -0.25 -6.36
CA PHE A 57 6.02 0.24 -5.70
C PHE A 57 7.01 -0.85 -5.27
N ILE A 58 6.60 -2.11 -5.21
CA ILE A 58 7.52 -3.22 -4.87
C ILE A 58 8.42 -3.57 -6.06
N SER A 59 7.95 -3.36 -7.30
CA SER A 59 8.70 -3.71 -8.52
C SER A 59 9.92 -2.81 -8.77
N THR A 60 9.92 -1.57 -8.29
CA THR A 60 11.07 -0.62 -8.43
C THR A 60 12.33 -1.05 -7.66
N ARG A 61 12.23 -2.02 -6.72
CA ARG A 61 13.38 -2.51 -5.93
C ARG A 61 14.09 -3.72 -6.52
N ARG A 62 13.91 -4.00 -7.81
CA ARG A 62 14.80 -4.90 -8.56
C ARG A 62 15.79 -4.07 -9.37
N THR A 63 16.51 -3.16 -8.71
CA THR A 63 17.67 -2.52 -9.31
C THR A 63 18.74 -3.59 -9.54
N SER A 64 19.16 -3.74 -10.79
CA SER A 64 20.31 -4.57 -11.10
C SER A 64 21.55 -3.94 -10.46
N ARG A 65 22.59 -4.72 -10.12
CA ARG A 65 23.85 -4.16 -9.58
C ARG A 65 24.45 -3.06 -10.46
N GLN A 66 24.17 -3.09 -11.77
CA GLN A 66 24.58 -2.05 -12.71
C GLN A 66 23.91 -0.67 -12.45
N ASP A 67 22.67 -0.62 -11.97
CA ASP A 67 21.93 0.63 -11.75
C ASP A 67 22.47 1.43 -10.55
N ILE A 68 23.00 0.72 -9.54
CA ILE A 68 23.58 1.32 -8.32
C ILE A 68 24.86 2.11 -8.65
N ILE A 69 25.67 1.60 -9.58
CA ILE A 69 26.91 2.27 -10.00
C ILE A 69 26.59 3.56 -10.77
N ALA A 70 25.55 3.53 -11.62
CA ALA A 70 25.09 4.71 -12.33
C ALA A 70 24.55 5.79 -11.36
N MET A 71 23.75 5.41 -10.36
CA MET A 71 23.22 6.35 -9.36
C MET A 71 24.31 7.05 -8.54
N ASN A 72 25.45 6.39 -8.28
CA ASN A 72 26.56 6.98 -7.52
C ASN A 72 27.39 8.01 -8.32
N SER A 73 27.14 8.13 -9.64
CA SER A 73 27.82 9.10 -10.51
C SER A 73 27.07 10.41 -10.72
N PHE A 74 25.83 10.53 -10.21
CA PHE A 74 25.05 11.76 -10.32
C PHE A 74 24.97 12.47 -8.96
N SER A 75 25.61 13.63 -8.85
CA SER A 75 25.39 14.54 -7.73
C SER A 75 23.94 15.03 -7.76
N VAL A 76 23.19 14.78 -6.68
CA VAL A 76 21.74 15.08 -6.51
C VAL A 76 21.43 16.58 -6.34
N ASN A 77 22.34 17.47 -6.78
CA ASN A 77 22.24 18.91 -6.54
C ASN A 77 21.70 19.69 -7.76
N ALA A 78 21.52 19.03 -8.91
CA ALA A 78 21.05 19.66 -10.13
C ALA A 78 19.50 19.72 -10.18
N GLY A 79 18.89 20.66 -9.45
CA GLY A 79 17.45 20.94 -9.60
C GLY A 79 16.70 21.47 -8.38
N MET A 80 17.36 21.66 -7.23
CA MET A 80 16.69 22.23 -6.05
C MET A 80 16.50 23.73 -6.22
N THR A 81 15.29 24.17 -6.59
CA THR A 81 14.90 25.58 -6.50
C THR A 81 14.22 25.81 -5.16
N VAL A 82 14.83 26.67 -4.33
CA VAL A 82 14.25 27.12 -3.06
C VAL A 82 13.26 28.24 -3.40
N SER A 83 12.00 28.06 -3.05
CA SER A 83 10.98 29.12 -3.15
C SER A 83 10.74 29.70 -1.75
N ASP A 84 11.08 30.97 -1.56
CA ASP A 84 10.79 31.67 -0.30
C ASP A 84 9.31 32.08 -0.27
N LEU A 85 8.54 31.50 0.66
CA LEU A 85 7.17 31.93 0.94
C LEU A 85 7.21 33.12 1.91
N LEU A 86 6.85 34.32 1.43
CA LEU A 86 6.70 35.49 2.28
C LEU A 86 5.40 35.35 3.12
N PRO A 87 5.45 35.55 4.46
CA PRO A 87 4.25 35.49 5.28
C PRO A 87 3.32 36.70 5.03
N ARG A 88 2.01 36.46 5.14
CA ARG A 88 0.95 37.48 5.13
C ARG A 88 0.79 38.14 6.49
#